data_AF-A0A9Q3KPM8-F1
#
_entry.id   AF-A0A9Q3KPM8-F1
#
_cell.length_a   1.000
_cell.length_b   1.000
_cell.length_c   1.000
_cell.angle_alpha   90.00
_cell.angle_beta   90.00
_cell.angle_gamma   90.00
#
_symmetry.space_group_name_H-M   'P 1'
#
loop_
_entity.id
_entity.type
_entity.pdbx_description
1 polymer ?
#
loop_
_entity_poly.entity_id
_entity_poly.type
_entity_poly.pdbx_seq_one_letter_code
_entity_poly.pdbx_strand_id
1 'polypeptide(L)'
;MELPASSYNDSLEELWDEEEELEEIETVMRVVPSAYSHYLDVFSKEKEEKLPPHHACDHHIKFQLNQLKDYSTTDPVLTHFNPSLPIILETSASYYSLGAIQSQ
;
A
#
# COMPACT_ATOMS: atom_id res chain seq x y z
N MET A 1 7.89 39.18 9.59
CA MET A 1 6.78 38.73 10.46
C MET A 1 6.16 37.56 9.73
N GLU A 2 6.73 36.37 9.93
CA GLU A 2 6.31 35.13 9.27
C GLU A 2 5.26 34.45 10.15
N LEU A 3 4.17 34.00 9.53
CA LEU A 3 3.11 33.26 10.22
C LEU A 3 3.56 31.79 10.40
N PRO A 4 3.30 31.15 11.56
CA PRO A 4 3.71 29.77 11.79
C PRO A 4 2.85 28.79 10.99
N ALA A 5 3.53 27.95 10.19
CA ALA A 5 2.95 26.78 9.54
C ALA A 5 2.77 25.65 10.56
N SER A 6 1.68 25.65 11.33
CA SER A 6 1.30 24.47 12.14
C SER A 6 -0.20 24.40 12.45
N SER A 7 -1.06 24.63 11.45
CA SER A 7 -2.52 24.47 11.61
C SER A 7 -3.14 23.46 10.64
N TYR A 8 -2.33 22.76 9.86
CA TYR A 8 -2.81 21.76 8.93
C TYR A 8 -1.96 20.53 9.14
N ASN A 9 -2.50 19.55 9.87
CA ASN A 9 -2.29 18.10 9.70
C ASN A 9 -2.68 17.36 10.98
N ASP A 10 -3.94 17.50 11.41
CA ASP A 10 -4.50 16.60 12.45
C ASP A 10 -6.01 16.33 12.23
N SER A 11 -6.50 16.47 10.98
CA SER A 11 -7.93 16.29 10.66
C SER A 11 -8.16 15.86 9.21
N LEU A 12 -7.16 15.24 8.57
CA LEU A 12 -7.18 14.88 7.14
C LEU A 12 -7.15 13.36 6.92
N GLU A 13 -7.41 12.56 7.95
CA GLU A 13 -7.42 11.08 7.91
C GLU A 13 -8.76 10.43 8.28
N GLU A 14 -9.82 11.18 8.59
CA GLU A 14 -11.13 10.60 8.97
C GLU A 14 -12.31 11.38 8.37
N LEU A 15 -12.33 11.57 7.04
CA LEU A 15 -13.49 12.10 6.31
C LEU A 15 -13.65 11.41 4.96
N TRP A 16 -13.59 10.07 4.96
CA TRP A 16 -14.34 9.32 3.96
C TRP A 16 -15.68 9.03 4.61
N ASP A 17 -16.74 9.61 4.06
CA ASP A 17 -18.07 9.46 4.63
C ASP A 17 -18.52 8.00 4.47
N GLU A 18 -18.98 7.37 5.54
CA GLU A 18 -19.48 5.97 5.51
C GLU A 18 -20.56 5.76 4.42
N GLU A 19 -21.27 6.83 4.04
CA GLU A 19 -22.23 6.86 2.92
C GLU A 19 -21.56 6.64 1.55
N GLU A 20 -20.38 7.23 1.31
CA GLU A 20 -19.64 7.10 0.04
C GLU A 20 -19.10 5.67 -0.14
N GLU A 21 -18.61 5.06 0.94
CA GLU A 21 -18.15 3.66 0.94
C GLU A 21 -19.31 2.66 0.68
N LEU A 22 -20.50 2.92 1.24
CA LEU A 22 -21.69 2.11 0.99
C LEU A 22 -22.18 2.22 -0.45
N GLU A 23 -22.15 3.41 -1.06
CA GLU A 23 -22.51 3.63 -2.47
C GLU A 23 -21.53 2.92 -3.42
N GLU A 24 -20.24 2.92 -3.11
CA GLU A 24 -19.24 2.17 -3.88
C GLU A 24 -19.49 0.66 -3.80
N ILE A 25 -19.73 0.11 -2.61
CA ILE A 25 -20.01 -1.32 -2.43
C ILE A 25 -21.28 -1.74 -3.18
N GLU A 26 -22.37 -0.95 -3.08
CA GLU A 26 -23.60 -1.24 -3.82
C GLU A 26 -23.37 -1.23 -5.33
N THR A 27 -22.59 -0.27 -5.83
CA THR A 27 -22.23 -0.18 -7.25
C THR A 27 -21.46 -1.42 -7.69
N VAL A 28 -20.46 -1.84 -6.93
CA VAL A 28 -19.66 -3.04 -7.24
C VAL A 28 -20.55 -4.30 -7.20
N MET A 29 -21.45 -4.43 -6.23
CA MET A 29 -22.39 -5.56 -6.14
C MET A 29 -23.30 -5.71 -7.36
N ARG A 30 -23.64 -4.60 -8.04
CA ARG A 30 -24.47 -4.63 -9.25
C ARG A 30 -23.70 -5.07 -10.50
N VAL A 31 -22.41 -4.78 -10.56
CA VAL A 31 -21.56 -5.08 -11.73
C VAL A 31 -20.90 -6.46 -11.62
N VAL A 32 -20.59 -6.90 -10.41
CA VAL A 32 -19.93 -8.18 -10.18
C VAL A 32 -20.91 -9.33 -10.43
N PRO A 33 -20.61 -10.25 -11.36
CA PRO A 33 -21.47 -11.41 -11.59
C PRO A 33 -21.65 -12.23 -10.30
N SER A 34 -22.84 -12.81 -10.13
CA SER A 34 -23.19 -13.56 -8.91
C SER A 34 -22.21 -14.70 -8.56
N ALA A 35 -21.56 -15.27 -9.57
CA ALA A 35 -20.53 -16.29 -9.41
C ALA A 35 -19.25 -15.80 -8.71
N TYR A 36 -19.04 -14.48 -8.59
CA TYR A 36 -17.88 -13.86 -7.99
C TYR A 36 -18.22 -12.98 -6.77
N SER A 37 -19.51 -12.82 -6.44
CA SER A 37 -19.94 -11.96 -5.33
C SER A 37 -19.37 -12.38 -3.97
N HIS A 38 -19.00 -13.66 -3.79
CA HIS A 38 -18.35 -14.15 -2.57
C HIS A 38 -16.89 -13.69 -2.42
N TYR A 39 -16.29 -13.06 -3.45
CA TYR A 39 -14.96 -12.46 -3.36
C TYR A 39 -14.99 -10.98 -2.96
N LEU A 40 -16.16 -10.34 -2.90
CA LEU A 40 -16.26 -8.93 -2.51
C LEU A 40 -15.68 -8.68 -1.11
N ASP A 41 -15.81 -9.67 -0.24
CA ASP A 41 -15.28 -9.60 1.11
C ASP A 41 -13.73 -9.61 1.17
N VAL A 42 -13.04 -10.03 0.11
CA VAL A 42 -11.57 -9.99 0.01
C VAL A 42 -11.06 -8.55 0.04
N PHE A 43 -11.86 -7.61 -0.48
CA PHE A 43 -11.54 -6.19 -0.48
C PHE A 43 -12.00 -5.47 0.79
N SER A 44 -12.56 -6.19 1.77
CA SER A 44 -12.84 -5.60 3.07
C SER A 44 -11.55 -5.38 3.84
N LYS A 45 -11.46 -4.23 4.52
CA LYS A 45 -10.32 -3.87 5.38
C LYS A 45 -9.93 -5.00 6.34
N GLU A 46 -10.93 -5.69 6.92
CA GLU A 46 -10.73 -6.80 7.85
C GLU A 46 -10.02 -8.01 7.22
N LYS A 47 -10.29 -8.32 5.95
CA LYS A 47 -9.65 -9.44 5.25
C LYS A 47 -8.33 -9.03 4.60
N GLU A 48 -8.20 -7.78 4.15
CA GLU A 48 -6.96 -7.25 3.59
C GLU A 48 -5.79 -7.28 4.59
N GLU A 49 -6.07 -6.98 5.86
CA GLU A 49 -5.05 -7.00 6.91
C GLU A 49 -4.55 -8.41 7.27
N LYS A 50 -5.27 -9.47 6.88
CA LYS A 50 -4.93 -10.85 7.22
C LYS A 50 -4.12 -11.48 6.09
N LEU A 51 -2.88 -11.86 6.41
CA LEU A 51 -2.05 -12.62 5.47
C LEU A 51 -2.72 -13.96 5.13
N PRO A 52 -2.67 -14.38 3.85
CA PRO A 52 -3.17 -15.69 3.46
C PRO A 52 -2.42 -16.81 4.21
N PRO A 53 -3.08 -17.96 4.46
CA PRO A 53 -2.46 -19.07 5.16
C PRO A 53 -1.26 -19.60 4.38
N HIS A 54 -0.17 -19.86 5.08
CA HIS A 54 1.05 -20.37 4.46
C HIS A 54 0.85 -21.76 3.84
N HIS A 55 1.36 -21.94 2.62
CA HIS A 55 1.37 -23.21 1.92
C HIS A 55 2.57 -24.08 2.33
N ALA A 56 2.46 -25.39 2.13
CA ALA A 56 3.55 -26.34 2.44
C ALA A 56 4.84 -26.10 1.62
N CYS A 57 4.73 -25.39 0.50
CA CYS A 57 5.84 -25.00 -0.37
C CYS A 57 6.34 -23.57 -0.13
N ASP A 58 5.75 -22.82 0.82
CA ASP A 58 6.26 -21.51 1.19
C ASP A 58 7.60 -21.67 1.90
N HIS A 59 8.60 -20.92 1.46
CA HIS A 59 9.84 -20.82 2.21
C HIS A 59 9.56 -20.09 3.53
N HIS A 60 9.73 -20.79 4.65
CA HIS A 60 9.55 -20.22 5.98
C HIS A 60 10.72 -19.28 6.31
N ILE A 61 10.68 -18.07 5.77
CA ILE A 61 11.58 -16.99 6.17
C ILE A 61 11.02 -16.46 7.50
N LYS A 62 11.64 -16.82 8.62
CA LYS A 62 11.36 -16.20 9.94
C LYS A 62 11.90 -14.77 9.95
N PHE A 63 11.18 -13.84 9.33
CA PHE A 63 11.45 -12.42 9.47
C PHE A 63 10.15 -11.71 9.83
N GLN A 64 10.19 -10.89 10.89
CA GLN A 64 9.04 -10.07 11.25
C GLN A 64 8.92 -8.93 10.24
N LEU A 65 7.73 -8.75 9.64
CA LEU A 65 7.48 -7.74 8.63
C LEU A 65 7.93 -6.33 9.06
N ASN A 66 7.75 -5.99 10.33
CA ASN A 66 8.16 -4.70 10.90
C ASN A 66 9.68 -4.49 10.82
N GLN A 67 10.47 -5.54 11.07
CA GLN A 67 11.94 -5.43 10.98
C GLN A 67 12.41 -5.20 9.54
N LEU A 68 11.68 -5.74 8.55
CA LEU A 68 12.00 -5.53 7.14
C LEU A 68 11.71 -4.09 6.72
N LYS A 69 10.58 -3.53 7.17
CA LYS A 69 10.22 -2.12 6.93
C LYS A 69 11.31 -1.21 7.48
N ASP A 70 11.70 -1.42 8.73
CA ASP A 70 12.74 -0.61 9.40
C ASP A 70 14.10 -0.74 8.69
N TYR A 71 14.50 -1.94 8.28
CA TYR A 71 15.75 -2.14 7.55
C TYR A 71 15.73 -1.52 6.16
N SER A 72 14.58 -1.54 5.48
CA SER A 72 14.43 -0.98 4.12
C SER A 72 14.47 0.56 4.08
N THR A 73 14.22 1.23 5.21
CA THR A 73 14.16 2.70 5.31
C THR A 73 15.40 3.31 5.97
N THR A 74 16.42 2.50 6.22
CA THR A 74 17.65 2.92 6.90
C THR A 74 18.88 2.67 6.04
N ASP A 75 19.98 3.36 6.36
CA ASP A 75 21.28 3.08 5.73
C ASP A 75 21.70 1.63 6.00
N PRO A 76 22.29 0.92 5.01
CA PRO A 76 22.73 1.43 3.71
C PRO A 76 21.70 1.25 2.58
N VAL A 77 20.48 0.78 2.87
CA VAL A 77 19.47 0.46 1.84
C VAL A 77 18.82 1.73 1.30
N LEU A 78 18.41 2.63 2.19
CA LEU A 78 17.94 3.96 1.81
C LEU A 78 19.06 4.97 2.07
N THR A 79 19.85 5.27 1.03
CA THR A 79 20.97 6.21 1.11
C THR A 79 20.64 7.56 0.49
N HIS A 80 21.44 8.57 0.81
CA HIS A 80 21.29 9.91 0.26
C HIS A 80 21.56 9.94 -1.25
N PHE A 81 20.67 10.60 -1.98
CA PHE A 81 20.84 10.85 -3.40
C PHE A 81 22.14 11.65 -3.69
N ASN A 82 22.93 11.17 -4.64
CA ASN A 82 24.14 11.83 -5.13
C ASN A 82 24.02 12.13 -6.64
N PRO A 83 23.86 13.40 -7.05
CA PRO A 83 23.66 13.76 -8.46
C PRO A 83 24.87 13.46 -9.36
N SER A 84 26.03 13.15 -8.77
CA SER A 84 27.24 12.80 -9.51
C SER A 84 27.29 11.31 -9.89
N LEU A 85 26.42 10.48 -9.31
CA LEU A 85 26.33 9.05 -9.59
C LEU A 85 25.26 8.78 -10.66
N PRO A 86 25.44 7.78 -11.54
CA PRO A 86 24.40 7.31 -12.43
C PRO A 86 23.12 6.94 -11.68
N ILE A 87 21.97 7.19 -12.29
CA ILE A 87 20.67 6.81 -11.74
C ILE A 87 20.19 5.58 -12.51
N ILE A 88 19.79 4.54 -11.78
CA ILE A 88 19.09 3.39 -12.32
C ILE A 88 17.64 3.48 -11.86
N LEU A 89 16.71 3.46 -12.81
CA LEU A 89 15.27 3.44 -12.55
C LEU A 89 14.68 2.14 -13.11
N GLU A 90 14.22 1.28 -12.21
CA GLU A 90 13.51 0.05 -12.56
C GLU A 90 12.02 0.29 -12.38
N THR A 91 11.23 -0.05 -13.40
CA THR A 91 9.78 0.13 -13.39
C THR A 91 9.07 -1.18 -13.69
N SER A 92 7.92 -1.37 -13.05
CA SER A 92 7.01 -2.48 -13.32
C SER A 92 5.58 -1.95 -13.32
N ALA A 93 4.75 -2.49 -14.21
CA ALA A 93 3.39 -2.07 -14.39
C ALA A 93 2.47 -3.28 -14.47
N SER A 94 1.29 -3.17 -13.88
CA SER A 94 0.16 -4.09 -14.09
C SER A 94 -1.01 -3.33 -14.69
N TYR A 95 -2.12 -4.02 -14.95
CA TYR A 95 -3.37 -3.37 -15.39
C TYR A 95 -3.91 -2.34 -14.38
N TYR A 96 -3.57 -2.47 -13.09
CA TYR A 96 -4.15 -1.68 -12.01
C TYR A 96 -3.15 -0.79 -11.28
N SER A 97 -1.84 -0.98 -11.49
CA SER A 97 -0.82 -0.31 -10.68
C SER A 97 0.50 -0.11 -11.42
N LEU A 98 1.25 0.88 -10.96
CA LEU A 98 2.61 1.19 -11.39
C LEU A 98 3.51 1.19 -10.15
N GLY A 99 4.67 0.57 -10.28
CA GLY A 99 5.72 0.56 -9.26
C GLY A 99 7.06 0.93 -9.87
N ALA A 100 7.91 1.61 -9.10
CA ALA A 100 9.25 1.97 -9.51
C ALA A 100 10.23 1.94 -8.32
N ILE A 101 11.49 1.63 -8.61
CA ILE A 101 12.61 1.71 -7.67
C ILE A 101 13.73 2.53 -8.32
N GLN A 102 14.23 3.52 -7.59
CA GLN A 102 15.41 4.30 -7.98
C GLN A 102 16.61 3.88 -7.12
N SER A 103 17.76 3.62 -7.75
CA SER A 103 19.03 3.28 -7.07
C SER A 103 20.23 4.03 -7.66
N GLN A 104 21.32 4.13 -6.87
CA GLN A 104 22.60 4.79 -7.20
C GLN A 104 23.80 4.06 -6.60
#